data_AF-A7RJZ2-F1
#
_entry.id   AF-A7RJZ2-F1
#
_cell.length_a   1.000
_cell.length_b   1.000
_cell.length_c   1.000
_cell.angle_alpha   90.00
_cell.angle_beta   90.00
_cell.angle_gamma   90.00
#
_symmetry.space_group_name_H-M   'P 1'
#
loop_
_entity.id
_entity.type
_entity.pdbx_description
1 polymer ?
#
loop_
_entity_poly.entity_id
_entity_poly.type
_entity_poly.pdbx_seq_one_letter_code
_entity_poly.pdbx_strand_id
1 'polypeptide(L)'
;MKNATRYMEYIFCTWFTLELFIRILFCPEKLRFFKQVMTWIDIISLLPYYYKFIMEATNQGNVASQLDFLRSVRLIRLFRAFRFFRFTSGLQIIVQSLKASFRELLLLVIILLIPVVLFSSVIYDLEKDVKGNSVNFTSIPQSFWWAIITMTTVGYGDMSPKTLSGQIIGSLCAICGVLIIGLPVSVIGNNFSTYYEHAQARLNLPRKKRRLI
;
A
#
# COMPACT_ATOMS: atom_id res chain seq x y z
N MET A 1 6.42 -3.01 32.59
CA MET A 1 6.33 -3.17 31.11
C MET A 1 6.86 -1.97 30.30
N LYS A 2 6.48 -0.71 30.59
CA LYS A 2 6.89 0.47 29.79
C LYS A 2 8.42 0.73 29.71
N ASN A 3 9.19 0.33 30.72
CA ASN A 3 10.64 0.53 30.72
C ASN A 3 11.35 -0.50 29.84
N ALA A 4 10.90 -1.77 29.85
CA ALA A 4 11.47 -2.83 29.02
C ALA A 4 11.32 -2.54 27.52
N THR A 5 10.16 -2.01 27.08
CA THR A 5 9.94 -1.63 25.68
C THR A 5 10.83 -0.47 25.25
N ARG A 6 11.10 0.49 26.15
CA ARG A 6 12.03 1.59 25.88
C ARG A 6 13.47 1.09 25.70
N TYR A 7 13.97 0.24 26.59
CA TYR A 7 15.33 -0.31 26.46
C TYR A 7 15.51 -1.13 25.18
N MET A 8 14.51 -1.96 24.84
CA MET A 8 14.53 -2.68 23.55
C MET A 8 14.56 -1.72 22.36
N GLU A 9 13.73 -0.67 22.37
CA GLU A 9 13.76 0.36 21.32
C GLU A 9 15.14 1.00 21.18
N TYR A 10 15.80 1.36 22.28
CA TYR A 10 17.15 1.94 22.26
C TYR A 10 18.16 0.97 21.65
N ILE A 11 18.20 -0.28 22.11
CA ILE A 11 19.14 -1.30 21.62
C ILE A 11 18.96 -1.51 20.11
N PHE A 12 17.72 -1.70 19.65
CA PHE A 12 17.43 -1.89 18.23
C PHE A 12 17.77 -0.65 17.40
N CYS A 13 17.47 0.57 17.88
CA CYS A 13 17.79 1.79 17.14
C CYS A 13 19.31 2.00 17.01
N THR A 14 20.06 1.76 18.09
CA THR A 14 21.53 1.84 18.06
C THR A 14 22.10 0.81 17.09
N TRP A 15 21.64 -0.44 17.16
CA TRP A 15 22.05 -1.49 16.22
C TRP A 15 21.75 -1.12 14.77
N PHE A 16 20.54 -0.64 14.47
CA PHE A 16 20.14 -0.26 13.12
C PHE A 16 20.88 0.96 12.59
N THR A 17 21.19 1.91 13.46
CA THR A 17 22.02 3.07 13.11
C THR A 17 23.42 2.62 12.74
N LEU A 18 24.04 1.75 13.55
CA LEU A 18 25.36 1.20 13.26
C LEU A 18 25.35 0.42 11.94
N GLU A 19 24.35 -0.43 11.72
CA GLU A 19 24.24 -1.19 10.46
C GLU A 19 24.09 -0.27 9.24
N LEU A 20 23.26 0.79 9.33
CA LEU A 20 23.12 1.78 8.25
C LEU A 20 24.43 2.55 8.02
N PHE A 21 25.10 2.97 9.09
CA PHE A 21 26.35 3.71 9.02
C PHE A 21 27.47 2.88 8.38
N ILE A 22 27.65 1.64 8.83
CA ILE A 22 28.59 0.68 8.24
C ILE A 22 28.27 0.48 6.75
N ARG A 23 27.00 0.28 6.38
CA ARG A 23 26.62 0.15 4.96
C ARG A 23 26.97 1.39 4.13
N ILE A 24 26.78 2.60 4.67
CA ILE A 24 27.14 3.84 3.97
C ILE A 24 28.65 3.97 3.81
N LEU A 25 29.44 3.58 4.81
CA LEU A 25 30.91 3.65 4.77
C LEU A 25 31.53 2.65 3.79
N PHE A 26 31.06 1.40 3.82
CA PHE A 26 31.63 0.31 3.03
C PHE A 26 30.97 0.13 1.66
N CYS A 27 30.02 1.00 1.26
CA CYS A 27 29.42 0.93 -0.07
C CYS A 27 30.37 1.49 -1.14
N PRO A 28 30.66 0.75 -2.22
CA PRO A 28 31.53 1.21 -3.30
C PRO A 28 30.95 2.40 -4.09
N GLU A 29 29.62 2.55 -4.15
CA GLU A 29 28.96 3.66 -4.86
C GLU A 29 27.81 4.28 -4.04
N LYS A 30 28.09 5.40 -3.35
CA LYS A 30 27.12 6.09 -2.48
C LYS A 30 25.85 6.53 -3.20
N LEU A 31 25.95 7.04 -4.43
CA LEU A 31 24.78 7.48 -5.22
C LEU A 31 23.86 6.32 -5.58
N ARG A 32 24.41 5.14 -5.87
CA ARG A 32 23.61 3.94 -6.14
C ARG A 32 22.91 3.44 -4.88
N PHE A 33 23.58 3.55 -3.72
CA PHE A 33 23.01 3.19 -2.42
C PHE A 33 21.74 4.01 -2.09
N PHE A 34 21.75 5.32 -2.30
CA PHE A 34 20.59 6.18 -2.06
C PHE A 34 19.47 6.06 -3.11
N LYS A 35 19.74 5.48 -4.29
CA LYS A 35 18.71 5.16 -5.29
C LYS A 35 17.88 3.91 -4.93
N GLN A 36 18.32 3.10 -3.96
CA GLN A 36 17.59 1.89 -3.57
C GLN A 36 16.44 2.20 -2.60
N VAL A 37 15.23 1.73 -2.93
CA VAL A 37 14.02 1.89 -2.10
C VAL A 37 14.22 1.34 -0.68
N MET A 38 14.95 0.22 -0.55
CA MET A 38 15.20 -0.42 0.76
C MET A 38 16.06 0.44 1.70
N THR A 39 16.93 1.30 1.15
CA THR A 39 17.72 2.26 1.93
C THR A 39 16.84 3.34 2.54
N TRP A 40 15.86 3.84 1.78
CA TRP A 40 14.89 4.82 2.29
C TRP A 40 14.03 4.25 3.41
N ILE A 41 13.63 2.98 3.32
CA ILE A 41 12.92 2.29 4.41
C ILE A 41 13.76 2.26 5.69
N ASP A 42 15.06 1.97 5.61
CA ASP A 42 15.95 2.00 6.78
C ASP A 42 16.03 3.39 7.42
N ILE A 43 16.22 4.43 6.60
CA ILE A 43 16.32 5.82 7.08
C ILE A 43 15.00 6.26 7.73
N ILE A 44 13.88 6.08 7.05
CA ILE A 44 12.54 6.45 7.54
C ILE A 44 12.24 5.74 8.87
N SER A 45 12.69 4.48 9.01
CA SER A 45 12.48 3.70 10.22
C SER A 45 13.23 4.22 11.47
N LEU A 46 14.28 5.04 11.27
CA LEU A 46 15.08 5.67 12.32
C LEU A 46 14.58 7.07 12.68
N LEU A 47 13.92 7.78 11.76
CA LEU A 47 13.40 9.15 11.97
C LEU A 47 12.58 9.32 13.27
N PRO A 48 11.64 8.42 13.63
CA PRO A 48 10.87 8.54 14.86
C PRO A 48 11.73 8.61 16.13
N TYR A 49 12.83 7.89 16.14
CA TYR A 49 13.72 7.79 17.29
C TYR A 49 14.56 9.07 17.43
N TYR A 50 15.20 9.48 16.34
CA TYR A 50 16.04 10.69 16.33
C TYR A 50 15.23 11.95 16.61
N TYR A 51 14.01 12.05 16.08
CA TYR A 51 13.13 13.17 16.39
C TYR A 51 12.81 13.24 17.88
N LYS A 52 12.43 12.10 18.50
CA LYS A 52 12.16 12.05 19.94
C LYS A 52 13.40 12.45 20.76
N PHE A 53 14.57 11.94 20.37
CA PHE A 53 15.84 12.23 21.04
C PHE A 53 16.19 13.73 21.01
N ILE A 54 16.04 14.39 19.86
CA ILE A 54 16.33 15.84 19.72
C ILE A 54 15.36 16.69 20.55
N MET A 55 14.06 16.36 20.53
CA MET A 55 13.05 17.10 21.31
C MET A 55 13.24 16.93 22.83
N GLU A 56 13.62 15.73 23.28
CA GLU A 56 13.95 15.44 24.67
C GLU A 56 15.24 16.15 25.10
N ALA A 57 16.24 16.28 24.21
CA ALA A 57 17.50 16.98 24.47
C ALA A 57 17.38 18.51 24.50
N THR A 58 16.47 19.09 23.71
CA THR A 58 16.37 20.55 23.57
C THR A 58 15.51 21.18 24.68
N ASN A 59 14.80 20.39 25.49
CA ASN A 59 13.79 20.84 26.48
C ASN A 59 12.73 21.82 25.90
N GLN A 60 12.70 21.97 24.58
CA GLN A 60 11.79 22.84 23.84
C GLN A 60 10.65 21.98 23.32
N GLY A 61 9.54 22.01 24.04
CA GLY A 61 8.28 21.64 23.43
C GLY A 61 7.16 21.59 24.44
N ASN A 62 6.07 22.26 24.11
CA ASN A 62 4.78 22.04 24.74
C ASN A 62 4.48 20.55 24.74
N VAL A 63 4.25 19.99 25.93
CA VAL A 63 3.99 18.56 26.12
C VAL A 63 2.81 18.09 25.26
N ALA A 64 1.81 18.96 25.03
CA ALA A 64 0.66 18.70 24.17
C ALA A 64 1.04 18.51 22.68
N SER A 65 1.84 19.41 22.09
CA SER A 65 2.23 19.31 20.68
C SER A 65 3.21 18.16 20.44
N GLN A 66 4.02 17.81 21.43
CA GLN A 66 4.90 16.64 21.37
C GLN A 66 4.09 15.33 21.35
N LEU A 67 3.03 15.22 22.15
CA LEU A 67 2.21 14.00 22.21
C LEU A 67 1.42 13.75 20.92
N ASP A 68 0.88 14.79 20.29
CA ASP A 68 0.12 14.65 19.04
C ASP A 68 1.03 14.31 17.85
N PHE A 69 2.21 14.91 17.76
CA PHE A 69 3.19 14.54 16.73
C PHE A 69 3.73 13.11 16.94
N LEU A 70 4.03 12.71 18.18
CA LEU A 70 4.49 11.36 18.50
C LEU A 70 3.46 10.27 18.16
N ARG A 71 2.16 10.59 18.24
CA ARG A 71 1.07 9.69 17.79
C ARG A 71 1.12 9.49 16.28
N SER A 72 1.24 10.56 15.51
CA SER A 72 1.32 10.50 14.03
C SER A 72 2.57 9.76 13.54
N VAL A 73 3.71 9.97 14.20
CA VAL A 73 4.99 9.33 13.88
C VAL A 73 5.05 7.86 14.34
N ARG A 74 4.08 7.39 15.15
CA ARG A 74 3.99 5.98 15.56
C ARG A 74 3.81 5.03 14.40
N LEU A 75 3.01 5.43 13.39
CA LEU A 75 2.79 4.63 12.18
C LEU A 75 4.08 4.43 11.38
N ILE A 76 5.02 5.39 11.46
CA ILE A 76 6.31 5.27 10.78
C ILE A 76 7.12 4.08 11.30
N ARG A 77 6.90 3.67 12.55
CA ARG A 77 7.54 2.47 13.11
C ARG A 77 7.06 1.18 12.45
N LEU A 78 5.85 1.16 11.86
CA LEU A 78 5.39 0.02 11.06
C LEU A 78 6.24 -0.16 9.81
N PHE A 79 6.91 0.89 9.31
CA PHE A 79 7.83 0.75 8.19
C PHE A 79 9.01 -0.18 8.49
N ARG A 80 9.36 -0.36 9.77
CA ARG A 80 10.38 -1.33 10.20
C ARG A 80 10.03 -2.76 9.79
N ALA A 81 8.75 -3.12 9.74
CA ALA A 81 8.32 -4.45 9.31
C ALA A 81 8.72 -4.72 7.85
N PHE A 82 8.72 -3.70 6.98
CA PHE A 82 9.17 -3.86 5.58
C PHE A 82 10.67 -4.14 5.47
N ARG A 83 11.47 -3.92 6.53
CA ARG A 83 12.86 -4.37 6.54
C ARG A 83 12.96 -5.90 6.40
N PHE A 84 11.96 -6.65 6.87
CA PHE A 84 11.85 -8.09 6.66
C PHE A 84 11.92 -8.47 5.17
N PHE A 85 11.43 -7.59 4.29
CA PHE A 85 11.35 -7.84 2.85
C PHE A 85 12.74 -8.00 2.21
N ARG A 86 13.81 -7.48 2.82
CA ARG A 86 15.18 -7.70 2.32
C ARG A 86 15.73 -9.08 2.66
N PHE A 87 15.23 -9.70 3.72
CA PHE A 87 15.74 -10.97 4.24
C PHE A 87 15.03 -12.16 3.59
N THR A 88 13.79 -11.97 3.12
CA THR A 88 13.01 -13.02 2.47
C THR A 88 13.10 -12.92 0.96
N SER A 89 13.85 -13.84 0.34
CA SER A 89 13.95 -13.95 -1.12
C SER A 89 12.59 -14.10 -1.79
N GLY A 90 11.66 -14.86 -1.19
CA GLY A 90 10.30 -15.02 -1.72
C GLY A 90 9.52 -13.71 -1.83
N LEU A 91 9.70 -12.80 -0.87
CA LEU A 91 9.00 -11.51 -0.88
C LEU A 91 9.62 -10.54 -1.89
N GLN A 92 10.93 -10.64 -2.12
CA GLN A 92 11.60 -9.90 -3.20
C GLN A 92 11.10 -10.33 -4.58
N ILE A 93 10.85 -11.62 -4.78
CA ILE A 93 10.28 -12.15 -6.02
C ILE A 93 8.89 -11.54 -6.23
N ILE A 94 8.02 -11.55 -5.22
CA ILE A 94 6.68 -10.96 -5.30
C ILE A 94 6.75 -9.47 -5.68
N VAL A 95 7.64 -8.70 -5.05
CA VAL A 95 7.82 -7.28 -5.38
C VAL A 95 8.31 -7.08 -6.82
N GLN A 96 9.21 -7.95 -7.30
CA GLN A 96 9.69 -7.88 -8.68
C GLN A 96 8.59 -8.25 -9.69
N SER A 97 7.81 -9.29 -9.41
CA SER A 97 6.67 -9.69 -10.24
C SER A 97 5.58 -8.60 -10.25
N LEU A 98 5.26 -8.00 -9.10
CA LEU A 98 4.35 -6.84 -9.04
C LEU A 98 4.86 -5.65 -9.84
N LYS A 99 6.16 -5.35 -9.75
CA LYS A 99 6.78 -4.26 -10.52
C LYS A 99 6.73 -4.54 -12.03
N ALA A 100 6.93 -5.79 -12.44
CA ALA A 100 6.81 -6.20 -13.84
C ALA A 100 5.37 -6.06 -14.35
N SER A 101 4.38 -6.45 -13.52
CA SER A 101 2.95 -6.36 -13.85
C SER A 101 2.30 -5.01 -13.52
N PHE A 102 3.04 -4.00 -13.05
CA PHE A 102 2.47 -2.73 -12.59
C PHE A 102 1.68 -2.00 -13.69
N ARG A 103 2.17 -2.06 -14.94
CA ARG A 103 1.46 -1.45 -16.08
C ARG A 103 0.09 -2.10 -16.29
N GLU A 104 -0.03 -3.40 -16.10
CA GLU A 104 -1.28 -4.14 -16.27
C GLU A 104 -2.25 -3.86 -15.11
N LEU A 105 -1.73 -3.79 -13.87
CA LEU A 105 -2.50 -3.35 -12.70
C LEU A 105 -3.04 -1.93 -12.86
N LEU A 106 -2.23 -1.01 -13.41
CA LEU A 106 -2.67 0.36 -13.68
C LEU A 106 -3.77 0.40 -14.74
N LEU A 107 -3.67 -0.43 -15.80
CA LEU A 107 -4.72 -0.56 -16.81
C LEU A 107 -6.03 -1.07 -16.22
N LEU A 108 -6.00 -2.06 -15.31
CA LEU A 108 -7.19 -2.54 -14.60
C LEU A 108 -7.88 -1.40 -13.83
N VAL A 109 -7.12 -0.58 -13.10
CA VAL A 109 -7.67 0.57 -12.35
C VAL A 109 -8.31 1.59 -13.29
N ILE A 110 -7.67 1.89 -14.43
CA ILE A 110 -8.22 2.83 -15.42
C ILE A 110 -9.52 2.29 -16.05
N ILE A 111 -9.56 1.01 -16.40
CA ILE A 111 -10.76 0.36 -16.94
C ILE A 111 -11.90 0.38 -15.92
N LEU A 112 -11.60 0.21 -14.63
CA LEU A 112 -12.59 0.22 -13.55
C LEU A 112 -13.13 1.63 -13.24
N LEU A 113 -12.36 2.69 -13.49
CA LEU A 113 -12.81 4.06 -13.25
C LEU A 113 -13.99 4.47 -14.14
N ILE A 114 -14.02 4.02 -15.40
CA ILE A 114 -15.10 4.33 -16.35
C ILE A 114 -16.48 3.91 -15.81
N PRO A 115 -16.74 2.61 -15.51
CA PRO A 115 -18.02 2.17 -14.98
C PRO A 115 -18.31 2.74 -13.59
N VAL A 116 -17.30 2.98 -12.73
CA VAL A 116 -17.50 3.66 -11.44
C VAL A 116 -18.12 5.03 -11.66
N VAL A 117 -17.58 5.84 -12.56
CA VAL A 117 -18.13 7.18 -12.85
C VAL A 117 -19.53 7.07 -13.46
N LEU A 118 -19.75 6.14 -14.38
CA LEU A 118 -21.05 5.94 -15.03
C LEU A 118 -22.14 5.53 -14.04
N PHE A 119 -21.95 4.43 -13.29
CA PHE A 119 -22.94 3.94 -12.34
C PHE A 119 -23.18 4.93 -11.19
N SER A 120 -22.13 5.64 -10.76
CA SER A 120 -22.26 6.66 -9.72
C SER A 120 -23.05 7.88 -10.15
N SER A 121 -22.93 8.28 -11.42
CA SER A 121 -23.72 9.38 -11.98
C SER A 121 -25.19 8.99 -12.11
N VAL A 122 -25.46 7.80 -12.66
CA VAL A 122 -26.83 7.30 -12.82
C VAL A 122 -27.52 7.09 -11.47
N ILE A 123 -26.84 6.47 -10.49
CA ILE A 123 -27.46 6.21 -9.18
C ILE A 123 -27.71 7.50 -8.41
N TYR A 124 -26.82 8.50 -8.55
CA TYR A 124 -27.02 9.81 -7.96
C TYR A 124 -28.29 10.47 -8.52
N ASP A 125 -28.47 10.47 -9.84
CA ASP A 125 -29.67 11.06 -10.44
C ASP A 125 -30.96 10.34 -10.06
N LEU A 126 -30.92 9.02 -9.83
CA LEU A 126 -32.09 8.23 -9.43
C LEU A 126 -32.44 8.36 -7.94
N GLU A 127 -31.45 8.60 -7.07
CA GLU A 127 -31.63 8.58 -5.61
C GLU A 127 -31.54 9.96 -4.95
N LYS A 128 -31.11 11.02 -5.65
CA LYS A 128 -30.92 12.37 -5.07
C LYS A 128 -32.19 12.99 -4.47
N ASP A 129 -33.36 12.65 -5.00
CA ASP A 129 -34.65 13.22 -4.59
C ASP A 129 -35.35 12.38 -3.52
N VAL A 130 -34.77 11.24 -3.13
CA VAL A 130 -35.34 10.32 -2.14
C VAL A 130 -35.05 10.85 -0.73
N LYS A 131 -36.07 11.40 -0.08
CA LYS A 131 -35.96 11.90 1.29
C LYS A 131 -36.06 10.77 2.32
N GLY A 132 -34.97 10.48 3.01
CA GLY A 132 -34.93 9.57 4.16
C GLY A 132 -33.61 9.67 4.92
N ASN A 133 -33.63 9.42 6.23
CA ASN A 133 -32.46 9.54 7.13
C ASN A 133 -31.27 8.62 6.78
N SER A 134 -31.40 7.74 5.77
CA SER A 134 -30.41 6.75 5.36
C SER A 134 -30.00 6.84 3.88
N VAL A 135 -30.43 7.87 3.14
CA VAL A 135 -30.05 8.06 1.74
C VAL A 135 -28.80 8.93 1.66
N ASN A 136 -27.66 8.29 1.41
CA ASN A 136 -26.34 8.91 1.46
C ASN A 136 -25.81 9.38 0.08
N PHE A 137 -26.65 9.45 -0.96
CA PHE A 137 -26.23 9.86 -2.31
C PHE A 137 -26.28 11.39 -2.47
N THR A 138 -25.44 12.13 -1.75
CA THR A 138 -25.50 13.62 -1.77
C THR A 138 -24.76 14.26 -2.94
N SER A 139 -23.76 13.57 -3.50
CA SER A 139 -22.97 14.05 -4.64
C SER A 139 -22.42 12.89 -5.47
N ILE A 140 -22.13 13.13 -6.74
CA ILE A 140 -21.53 12.12 -7.63
C ILE A 140 -20.22 11.55 -7.06
N PRO A 141 -19.27 12.36 -6.50
CA PRO A 141 -18.08 11.81 -5.89
C PRO A 141 -18.34 10.96 -4.65
N GLN A 142 -19.39 11.25 -3.87
CA GLN A 142 -19.78 10.39 -2.76
C GLN A 142 -20.36 9.07 -3.27
N SER A 143 -21.10 9.09 -4.37
CA SER A 143 -21.60 7.87 -5.04
C SER A 143 -20.48 6.97 -5.55
N PHE A 144 -19.27 7.50 -5.81
CA PHE A 144 -18.09 6.67 -6.15
C PHE A 144 -17.79 5.63 -5.07
N TRP A 145 -17.95 5.98 -3.79
CA TRP A 145 -17.75 5.03 -2.69
C TRP A 145 -18.65 3.81 -2.85
N TRP A 146 -19.95 4.03 -3.09
CA TRP A 146 -20.92 2.97 -3.33
C TRP A 146 -20.57 2.13 -4.57
N ALA A 147 -20.29 2.79 -5.70
CA ALA A 147 -19.99 2.06 -6.93
C ALA A 147 -18.70 1.21 -6.80
N ILE A 148 -17.66 1.74 -6.15
CA ILE A 148 -16.41 0.99 -5.91
C ILE A 148 -16.70 -0.25 -5.07
N ILE A 149 -17.33 -0.12 -3.89
CA ILE A 149 -17.56 -1.26 -3.00
C ILE A 149 -18.53 -2.29 -3.58
N THR A 150 -19.48 -1.87 -4.41
CA THR A 150 -20.42 -2.76 -5.10
C THR A 150 -19.72 -3.50 -6.23
N MET A 151 -18.96 -2.80 -7.09
CA MET A 151 -18.24 -3.42 -8.20
C MET A 151 -17.15 -4.39 -7.71
N THR A 152 -16.48 -4.07 -6.59
CA THR A 152 -15.48 -4.94 -5.97
C THR A 152 -16.09 -6.01 -5.06
N THR A 153 -17.42 -6.18 -5.04
CA THR A 153 -18.14 -7.19 -4.25
C THR A 153 -17.94 -7.11 -2.73
N VAL A 154 -17.49 -5.95 -2.21
CA VAL A 154 -17.28 -5.74 -0.77
C VAL A 154 -18.62 -5.51 -0.07
N GLY A 155 -19.43 -4.59 -0.59
CA GLY A 155 -20.81 -4.37 -0.16
C GLY A 155 -21.00 -4.14 1.34
N TYR A 156 -20.38 -3.10 1.91
CA TYR A 156 -20.54 -2.75 3.34
C TYR A 156 -22.01 -2.51 3.76
N GLY A 157 -22.87 -2.08 2.84
CA GLY A 157 -24.30 -1.85 3.09
C GLY A 157 -24.62 -0.51 3.77
N ASP A 158 -23.62 0.33 4.02
CA ASP A 158 -23.72 1.70 4.55
C ASP A 158 -24.37 2.68 3.54
N MET A 159 -24.23 2.40 2.25
CA MET A 159 -24.93 3.08 1.16
C MET A 159 -25.65 2.04 0.28
N SER A 160 -26.94 2.24 0.00
CA SER A 160 -27.70 1.35 -0.89
C SER A 160 -28.89 2.08 -1.51
N PRO A 161 -29.19 1.86 -2.80
CA PRO A 161 -30.34 2.47 -3.46
C PRO A 161 -31.65 1.95 -2.86
N LYS A 162 -32.62 2.84 -2.73
CA LYS A 162 -33.93 2.54 -2.14
C LYS A 162 -35.04 2.51 -3.18
N THR A 163 -34.88 3.19 -4.31
CA THR A 163 -35.85 3.17 -5.40
C THR A 163 -35.76 1.86 -6.19
N LEU A 164 -36.87 1.45 -6.81
CA LEU A 164 -36.90 0.28 -7.68
C LEU A 164 -35.92 0.44 -8.85
N SER A 165 -35.89 1.62 -9.47
CA SER A 165 -34.94 1.96 -10.54
C SER A 165 -33.49 1.90 -10.06
N GLY A 166 -33.21 2.43 -8.87
CA GLY A 166 -31.88 2.39 -8.28
C GLY A 166 -31.43 0.96 -7.95
N GLN A 167 -32.34 0.09 -7.50
CA GLN A 167 -32.04 -1.33 -7.26
C GLN A 167 -31.75 -2.10 -8.56
N ILE A 168 -32.44 -1.79 -9.65
CA ILE A 168 -32.15 -2.37 -10.97
C ILE A 168 -30.77 -1.92 -11.46
N ILE A 169 -30.44 -0.64 -11.33
CA ILE A 169 -29.09 -0.14 -11.68
C ILE A 169 -28.03 -0.73 -10.75
N GLY A 170 -28.32 -0.88 -9.46
CA GLY A 170 -27.44 -1.50 -8.47
C GLY A 170 -27.14 -2.97 -8.77
N SER A 171 -28.13 -3.74 -9.19
CA SER A 171 -27.93 -5.15 -9.58
C SER A 171 -27.11 -5.26 -10.87
N LEU A 172 -27.38 -4.39 -11.86
CA LEU A 172 -26.58 -4.32 -13.09
C LEU A 172 -25.12 -3.92 -12.78
N CYS A 173 -24.91 -2.96 -11.87
CA CYS A 173 -23.60 -2.54 -11.40
C CYS A 173 -22.81 -3.70 -10.79
N ALA A 174 -23.45 -4.49 -9.93
CA ALA A 174 -22.82 -5.66 -9.29
C ALA A 174 -22.39 -6.72 -10.32
N ILE A 175 -23.27 -7.08 -11.26
CA ILE A 175 -22.97 -8.05 -12.32
C ILE A 175 -21.84 -7.54 -13.21
N CYS A 176 -21.91 -6.27 -13.63
CA CYS A 176 -20.92 -5.63 -14.46
C CYS A 176 -19.54 -5.58 -13.78
N GLY A 177 -19.50 -5.27 -12.48
CA GLY A 177 -18.26 -5.25 -11.69
C GLY A 177 -17.53 -6.59 -11.66
N VAL A 178 -18.27 -7.68 -11.40
CA VAL A 178 -17.70 -9.04 -11.39
C VAL A 178 -17.12 -9.40 -12.75
N LEU A 179 -17.83 -9.11 -13.85
CA LEU A 179 -17.38 -9.40 -15.21
C LEU A 179 -16.14 -8.58 -15.60
N ILE A 180 -16.12 -7.29 -15.28
CA ILE A 180 -15.02 -6.38 -15.60
C ILE A 180 -13.76 -6.71 -14.79
N ILE A 181 -13.89 -7.08 -13.51
CA ILE A 181 -12.73 -7.40 -12.67
C ILE A 181 -12.21 -8.82 -12.97
N GLY A 182 -13.08 -9.78 -13.27
CA GLY A 182 -12.69 -11.18 -13.46
C GLY A 182 -11.67 -11.40 -14.57
N LEU A 183 -11.85 -10.77 -15.73
CA LEU A 183 -10.99 -10.99 -16.89
C LEU A 183 -9.57 -10.42 -16.71
N PRO A 184 -9.36 -9.14 -16.34
CA PRO A 184 -8.02 -8.61 -16.19
C PRO A 184 -7.31 -9.19 -14.97
N VAL A 185 -8.01 -9.51 -13.87
CA VAL A 185 -7.38 -10.19 -12.72
C VAL A 185 -6.83 -11.55 -13.13
N SER A 186 -7.55 -12.30 -13.97
CA SER A 186 -7.09 -13.59 -14.49
C SER A 186 -5.84 -13.43 -15.38
N VAL A 187 -5.85 -12.44 -16.28
CA VAL A 187 -4.71 -12.15 -17.17
C VAL A 187 -3.49 -11.70 -16.35
N ILE A 188 -3.68 -10.76 -15.42
CA ILE A 188 -2.62 -10.26 -14.54
C ILE A 188 -2.09 -11.39 -13.66
N GLY A 189 -2.95 -12.27 -13.16
CA GLY A 189 -2.56 -13.44 -12.38
C GLY A 189 -1.66 -14.40 -13.16
N ASN A 190 -2.01 -14.66 -14.43
CA ASN A 190 -1.20 -15.50 -15.31
C ASN A 190 0.17 -14.85 -15.62
N ASN A 191 0.18 -13.55 -15.90
CA ASN A 191 1.43 -12.81 -16.13
C ASN A 191 2.29 -12.78 -14.87
N PHE A 192 1.69 -12.54 -13.70
CA PHE A 192 2.36 -12.58 -12.42
C PHE A 192 2.98 -13.96 -12.15
N SER A 193 2.26 -15.05 -12.43
CA SER A 193 2.78 -16.42 -12.32
C SER A 193 3.99 -16.64 -13.22
N THR A 194 3.91 -16.19 -14.47
CA THR A 194 5.04 -16.26 -15.43
C THR A 194 6.28 -15.52 -14.92
N TYR A 195 6.13 -14.28 -14.44
CA TYR A 195 7.25 -13.53 -13.86
C TYR A 195 7.79 -14.17 -12.58
N TYR A 196 6.90 -14.73 -11.75
CA TYR A 196 7.25 -15.43 -10.52
C TYR A 196 8.09 -16.68 -10.81
N GLU A 197 7.66 -17.54 -11.74
CA GLU A 197 8.39 -18.72 -12.18
C GLU A 197 9.76 -18.37 -12.76
N HIS A 198 9.84 -17.34 -13.61
CA HIS A 198 11.12 -16.88 -14.15
C HIS A 198 12.08 -16.37 -13.07
N ALA A 199 11.57 -15.61 -12.10
CA ALA A 199 12.37 -15.13 -10.98
C ALA A 199 12.85 -16.30 -10.09
N GLN A 200 12.01 -17.31 -9.88
CA GLN A 200 12.35 -18.50 -9.10
C GLN A 200 13.36 -19.40 -9.85
N ALA A 201 13.18 -19.63 -11.15
CA ALA A 201 14.10 -20.39 -11.98
C ALA A 201 15.52 -19.76 -11.98
N ARG A 202 15.61 -18.43 -12.04
CA ARG A 202 16.90 -17.71 -11.94
C ARG A 202 17.64 -17.95 -10.63
N LEU A 203 16.93 -18.24 -9.53
CA LEU A 203 17.56 -18.58 -8.24
C LEU A 203 18.08 -20.02 -8.21
N ASN A 204 17.44 -20.93 -8.94
CA ASN A 204 17.83 -22.34 -9.01
C ASN A 204 18.93 -22.63 -10.04
N LEU A 205 19.26 -21.69 -10.92
CA LEU A 205 20.35 -21.85 -11.88
C LEU A 205 21.72 -21.81 -11.18
N PRO A 206 22.64 -22.74 -11.51
CA PRO A 206 23.99 -22.70 -10.98
C PRO A 206 24.67 -21.38 -11.40
N ARG A 207 25.32 -20.71 -10.45
CA ARG A 207 26.06 -19.46 -10.71
C ARG A 207 27.01 -19.69 -11.87
N LYS A 208 26.79 -18.97 -12.99
CA LYS A 208 27.64 -19.00 -14.17
C LYS A 208 29.08 -18.70 -13.73
N LYS A 209 29.95 -19.71 -13.64
CA LYS A 209 31.38 -19.51 -13.40
C LYS A 209 31.86 -18.59 -14.52
N ARG A 210 32.27 -17.36 -14.19
CA ARG A 210 33.00 -16.50 -15.13
C ARG A 210 34.20 -17.34 -15.60
N ARG A 211 34.20 -17.76 -16.87
CA ARG A 211 35.43 -18.23 -17.50
C ARG A 211 36.33 -17.01 -17.57
N LEU A 212 37.30 -16.96 -16.65
CA LEU A 212 38.47 -16.10 -16.77
C LEU A 212 39.26 -16.69 -17.94
N ILE A 213 39.26 -15.98 -19.06
CA ILE A 213 40.26 -16.13 -20.12
C ILE A 213 41.20 -14.95 -19.95
#